data_AF-A0A0A1U7S4-F1
#
_entry.id   AF-A0A0A1U7S4-F1
#
_cell.length_a   1.000
_cell.length_b   1.000
_cell.length_c   1.000
_cell.angle_alpha   90.00
_cell.angle_beta   90.00
_cell.angle_gamma   90.00
#
_symmetry.space_group_name_H-M   'P 1'
#
loop_
_entity.id
_entity.type
_entity.pdbx_description
1 polymer ?
#
loop_
_entity_poly.entity_id
_entity_poly.type
_entity_poly.pdbx_seq_one_letter_code
_entity_poly.pdbx_strand_id
1 'polypeptide(L)'
;MNHLDGFHIMIVSKYFSSFQDFISLELVCKKYASTMSKFHYNPIPLTRSKLIFFENLETLILWPKDNFLAFKHLTSYFYREFYRIIVYEEVDYKTAINMLDMYSENKFQSIKDTRVRMHSIIFKNVVYTQKDKIAFNSHLSDLVTKIDEKCFFNEQEMKSINIPTTITCIDNESFFQCTSLTSFIFPLSLRRICDKSFAECRSLVEVVFPSRLTSIGSLCFYGCYSLTSVKFPRHLKHINNYAFKFCWNIKTLSFPNLLSKINYGTFQDCKNLSWIKLPSRLFEISYLAFSGCQKLLDLDIPKSVESLKSMCFSNCKSLSKIVLEYGLKSIGENCFNGCISLNTIEIPDSVTEIGWQAFAECTQLQKVVMSKSLTTLNRETFKNCFSMTEFVFAYGTKSIKSIQPSCFIDCESLKCIDIPEGVIDISNDSFLRCTSLSEITFPYTVESFGVQSFYCCLTLESIELPKNIKKLQVSCFENCRNLSVVHFPQNLTMIGTQCFASCVNLEKVEGIDGVVIVGPFAFQKCEKLSSIIFGNSLKSIGERCFEECINLQHVEMPDEVTHIGYNCFLNCTKLKKLKIPSGVQNINCLFGKKEK
;
A
#
# COMPACT_ATOMS: atom_id res chain seq x y z
N MET A 1 -2.21 25.05 59.11
CA MET A 1 -2.50 23.94 58.17
C MET A 1 -3.29 22.90 58.94
N ASN A 2 -4.50 22.54 58.51
CA ASN A 2 -5.27 21.50 59.18
C ASN A 2 -4.54 20.15 59.06
N HIS A 3 -4.20 19.54 60.20
CA HIS A 3 -3.44 18.30 60.23
C HIS A 3 -4.30 17.14 59.68
N LEU A 4 -3.78 16.41 58.67
CA LEU A 4 -4.41 15.20 58.12
C LEU A 4 -4.82 14.24 59.24
N ASP A 5 -6.11 13.90 59.33
CA ASP A 5 -6.62 12.95 60.32
C ASP A 5 -6.60 11.50 59.81
N GLY A 6 -7.02 10.58 60.67
CA GLY A 6 -7.02 9.15 60.35
C GLY A 6 -7.98 8.75 59.22
N PHE A 7 -8.99 9.55 58.88
CA PHE A 7 -9.89 9.32 57.75
C PHE A 7 -9.30 9.84 56.44
N HIS A 8 -8.67 11.03 56.48
CA HIS A 8 -7.93 11.56 55.33
C HIS A 8 -6.84 10.56 54.89
N ILE A 9 -6.11 10.00 55.87
CA ILE A 9 -5.08 8.99 55.60
C ILE A 9 -5.65 7.68 55.07
N MET A 10 -6.83 7.24 55.52
CA MET A 10 -7.51 6.08 54.95
C MET A 10 -7.89 6.29 53.48
N ILE A 11 -8.27 7.52 53.09
CA ILE A 11 -8.54 7.85 51.68
C ILE A 11 -7.26 7.81 50.86
N VAL A 12 -6.17 8.40 51.36
CA VAL A 12 -4.86 8.40 50.69
C VAL A 12 -4.31 6.98 50.53
N SER A 13 -4.44 6.14 51.55
CA SER A 13 -3.89 4.78 51.51
C SER A 13 -4.61 3.85 50.53
N LYS A 14 -5.79 4.23 49.99
CA LYS A 14 -6.42 3.53 48.86
C LYS A 14 -5.55 3.50 47.61
N TYR A 15 -4.60 4.43 47.49
CA TYR A 15 -3.70 4.54 46.35
C TYR A 15 -2.35 3.85 46.60
N PHE A 16 -2.17 3.18 47.74
CA PHE A 16 -0.97 2.39 48.01
C PHE A 16 -0.91 1.17 47.09
N SER A 17 0.31 0.78 46.75
CA SER A 17 0.56 -0.26 45.76
C SER A 17 1.02 -1.58 46.39
N SER A 18 1.52 -1.51 47.62
CA SER A 18 2.10 -2.64 48.32
C SER A 18 1.63 -2.73 49.77
N PHE A 19 1.71 -3.93 50.34
CA PHE A 19 1.46 -4.16 51.76
C PHE A 19 2.45 -3.41 52.66
N GLN A 20 3.68 -3.20 52.17
CA GLN A 20 4.72 -2.48 52.92
C GLN A 20 4.36 -1.01 53.14
N ASP A 21 3.66 -0.39 52.20
CA ASP A 21 3.19 1.00 52.31
C ASP A 21 2.25 1.15 53.53
N PHE A 22 1.37 0.16 53.75
CA PHE A 22 0.46 0.13 54.89
C PHE A 22 1.21 -0.06 56.21
N ILE A 23 2.19 -0.98 56.26
CA ILE A 23 3.02 -1.16 57.47
C ILE A 23 3.74 0.15 57.80
N SER A 24 4.42 0.73 56.82
CA SER A 24 5.16 1.97 57.00
C SER A 24 4.27 3.09 57.52
N LEU A 25 3.04 3.20 56.99
CA LEU A 25 2.06 4.20 57.42
C LEU A 25 1.63 4.05 58.89
N GLU A 26 1.33 2.83 59.33
CA GLU A 26 0.91 2.58 60.71
C GLU A 26 2.04 2.83 61.73
N LEU A 27 3.30 2.69 61.29
CA LEU A 27 4.48 2.96 62.10
C LEU A 27 4.84 4.46 62.19
N VAL A 28 4.25 5.33 61.37
CA VAL A 28 4.57 6.78 61.37
C VAL A 28 4.21 7.43 62.70
N CYS A 29 3.00 7.20 63.21
CA CYS A 29 2.56 7.74 64.49
C CYS A 29 1.29 7.05 65.01
N LYS A 30 1.02 7.17 66.31
CA LYS A 30 -0.18 6.60 66.96
C LYS A 30 -1.49 7.01 66.29
N LYS A 31 -1.55 8.19 65.66
CA LYS A 31 -2.75 8.69 64.96
C LYS A 31 -3.14 7.82 63.77
N TYR A 32 -2.17 7.16 63.13
CA TYR A 32 -2.37 6.31 61.95
C TYR A 32 -2.34 4.82 62.28
N ALA A 33 -2.15 4.45 63.53
CA ALA A 33 -2.27 3.06 63.98
C ALA A 33 -3.67 2.52 63.63
N SER A 34 -3.74 1.21 63.34
CA SER A 34 -4.97 0.51 62.98
C SER A 34 -5.67 1.06 61.73
N THR A 35 -4.93 1.65 60.80
CA THR A 35 -5.49 2.12 59.51
C THR A 35 -5.96 0.96 58.64
N MET A 36 -5.27 -0.19 58.66
CA MET A 36 -5.69 -1.39 57.95
C MET A 36 -7.03 -1.94 58.45
N SER A 37 -7.30 -1.88 59.76
CA SER A 37 -8.60 -2.29 60.35
C SER A 37 -9.76 -1.35 59.98
N LYS A 38 -9.52 -0.17 59.37
CA LYS A 38 -10.60 0.73 58.90
C LYS A 38 -11.17 0.35 57.53
N PHE A 39 -10.54 -0.58 56.82
CA PHE A 39 -11.00 -1.03 55.51
C PHE A 39 -12.03 -2.16 55.65
N HIS A 40 -13.14 -2.02 54.91
CA HIS A 40 -14.16 -3.07 54.77
C HIS A 40 -14.00 -3.87 53.46
N TYR A 41 -12.98 -3.54 52.66
CA TYR A 41 -12.55 -4.30 51.47
C TYR A 41 -11.03 -4.25 51.36
N ASN A 42 -10.38 -5.27 50.77
CA ASN A 42 -8.93 -5.23 50.62
C ASN A 42 -8.53 -4.28 49.48
N PRO A 43 -7.80 -3.17 49.77
CA PRO A 43 -7.43 -2.17 48.76
C PRO A 43 -6.35 -2.65 47.80
N ILE A 44 -5.63 -3.72 48.18
CA ILE A 44 -4.55 -4.33 47.42
C ILE A 44 -4.73 -5.86 47.37
N PRO A 45 -4.05 -6.58 46.46
CA PRO A 45 -3.97 -8.04 46.51
C PRO A 45 -3.30 -8.52 47.81
N LEU A 46 -3.91 -9.49 48.48
CA LEU A 46 -3.44 -10.03 49.78
C LEU A 46 -3.17 -11.53 49.69
N THR A 47 -2.10 -11.95 50.38
CA THR A 47 -1.84 -13.38 50.64
C THR A 47 -2.62 -13.81 51.87
N ARG A 48 -2.79 -15.12 52.08
CA ARG A 48 -3.44 -15.65 53.28
C ARG A 48 -2.83 -15.10 54.58
N SER A 49 -1.51 -15.08 54.67
CA SER A 49 -0.79 -14.58 55.86
C SER A 49 -0.99 -13.08 56.11
N LYS A 50 -1.38 -12.31 55.09
CA LYS A 50 -1.57 -10.85 55.19
C LYS A 50 -3.03 -10.45 55.44
N LEU A 51 -4.00 -11.34 55.23
CA LEU A 51 -5.42 -11.07 55.51
C LEU A 51 -5.68 -10.71 56.97
N ILE A 52 -4.91 -11.28 57.89
CA ILE A 52 -5.09 -11.09 59.34
C ILE A 52 -4.93 -9.62 59.76
N PHE A 53 -4.17 -8.82 59.01
CA PHE A 53 -3.94 -7.40 59.32
C PHE A 53 -5.11 -6.50 58.92
N PHE A 54 -6.03 -6.98 58.08
CA PHE A 54 -7.25 -6.28 57.69
C PHE A 54 -8.45 -6.89 58.42
N GLU A 55 -8.61 -6.56 59.68
CA GLU A 55 -9.51 -7.27 60.61
C GLU A 55 -11.00 -7.10 60.31
N ASN A 56 -11.41 -6.01 59.64
CA ASN A 56 -12.83 -5.66 59.45
C ASN A 56 -13.31 -5.76 57.98
N LEU A 57 -12.61 -6.50 57.13
CA LEU A 57 -13.06 -6.82 55.78
C LEU A 57 -14.42 -7.54 55.79
N GLU A 58 -15.38 -6.94 55.09
CA GLU A 58 -16.70 -7.50 54.77
C GLU A 58 -16.76 -7.95 53.30
N THR A 59 -16.04 -7.25 52.42
CA THR A 59 -15.91 -7.57 51.00
C THR A 59 -14.50 -8.06 50.69
N LEU A 60 -14.37 -9.29 50.19
CA LEU A 60 -13.12 -9.78 49.66
C LEU A 60 -13.03 -9.53 48.15
N ILE A 61 -11.97 -8.87 47.71
CA ILE A 61 -11.66 -8.63 46.30
C ILE A 61 -10.50 -9.55 45.91
N LEU A 62 -10.77 -10.45 44.96
CA LEU A 62 -9.76 -11.31 44.35
C LEU A 62 -9.26 -10.66 43.07
N TRP A 63 -7.97 -10.31 43.06
CA TRP A 63 -7.33 -9.60 41.97
C TRP A 63 -6.56 -10.57 41.07
N PRO A 64 -6.42 -10.30 39.76
CA PRO A 64 -5.60 -11.12 38.86
C PRO A 64 -4.11 -10.90 39.15
N LYS A 65 -3.49 -11.74 40.01
CA LYS A 65 -2.03 -11.81 40.22
C LYS A 65 -1.58 -13.17 40.77
N ASP A 66 -0.47 -13.67 40.24
CA ASP A 66 0.23 -14.85 40.77
C ASP A 66 0.64 -14.65 42.24
N ASN A 67 0.59 -15.74 43.02
CA ASN A 67 1.02 -15.83 44.43
C ASN A 67 0.14 -15.11 45.48
N PHE A 68 -1.01 -14.55 45.10
CA PHE A 68 -2.02 -14.04 46.04
C PHE A 68 -3.21 -15.01 46.15
N LEU A 69 -4.21 -14.70 46.99
CA LEU A 69 -5.41 -15.54 47.11
C LEU A 69 -6.05 -15.77 45.73
N ALA A 70 -5.93 -16.98 45.21
CA ALA A 70 -6.49 -17.36 43.91
C ALA A 70 -7.93 -17.84 44.05
N PHE A 71 -8.75 -17.60 43.02
CA PHE A 71 -10.13 -18.04 43.00
C PHE A 71 -10.28 -19.57 43.19
N LYS A 72 -9.41 -20.37 42.54
CA LYS A 72 -9.40 -21.85 42.58
C LYS A 72 -9.23 -22.48 43.98
N HIS A 73 -9.01 -21.64 44.97
CA HIS A 73 -8.52 -21.96 46.29
C HIS A 73 -9.49 -21.48 47.38
N LEU A 74 -10.55 -20.74 47.01
CA LEU A 74 -11.57 -20.21 47.91
C LEU A 74 -12.11 -21.23 48.92
N THR A 75 -12.39 -22.47 48.50
CA THR A 75 -12.98 -23.50 49.38
C THR A 75 -12.02 -24.09 50.41
N SER A 76 -10.70 -23.99 50.20
CA SER A 76 -9.68 -24.62 51.06
C SER A 76 -9.05 -23.69 52.09
N TYR A 77 -9.39 -22.39 52.12
CA TYR A 77 -8.61 -21.38 52.87
C TYR A 77 -9.37 -20.48 53.84
N PHE A 78 -10.69 -20.56 53.98
CA PHE A 78 -11.46 -19.61 54.80
C PHE A 78 -12.04 -20.20 56.09
N TYR A 79 -11.54 -19.70 57.23
CA TYR A 79 -12.18 -19.77 58.55
C TYR A 79 -12.98 -18.49 58.88
N ARG A 80 -12.98 -17.50 57.96
CA ARG A 80 -13.52 -16.16 58.13
C ARG A 80 -14.63 -15.92 57.10
N GLU A 81 -15.77 -15.42 57.57
CA GLU A 81 -16.93 -15.10 56.73
C GLU A 81 -16.75 -13.74 56.05
N PHE A 82 -17.13 -13.65 54.77
CA PHE A 82 -17.25 -12.40 54.02
C PHE A 82 -18.69 -12.25 53.55
N TYR A 83 -19.22 -11.04 53.70
CA TYR A 83 -20.54 -10.69 53.18
C TYR A 83 -20.57 -10.76 51.64
N ARG A 84 -19.49 -10.32 50.99
CA ARG A 84 -19.39 -10.27 49.53
C ARG A 84 -18.01 -10.70 49.05
N ILE A 85 -17.96 -11.42 47.94
CA ILE A 85 -16.70 -11.69 47.22
C ILE A 85 -16.81 -11.14 45.81
N ILE A 86 -15.82 -10.34 45.39
CA ILE A 86 -15.70 -9.79 44.04
C ILE A 86 -14.49 -10.41 43.37
N VAL A 87 -14.71 -11.12 42.27
CA VAL A 87 -13.68 -11.83 41.52
C VAL A 87 -13.33 -11.03 40.27
N TYR A 88 -12.18 -10.36 40.28
CA TYR A 88 -11.59 -9.71 39.10
C TYR A 88 -10.64 -10.63 38.32
N GLU A 89 -10.25 -11.76 38.90
CA GLU A 89 -9.55 -12.81 38.15
C GLU A 89 -10.43 -13.32 36.99
N GLU A 90 -9.81 -13.72 35.89
CA GLU A 90 -10.51 -14.32 34.76
C GLU A 90 -10.94 -15.75 35.13
N VAL A 91 -12.23 -16.07 34.94
CA VAL A 91 -12.80 -17.38 35.29
C VAL A 91 -13.62 -17.90 34.12
N ASP A 92 -13.47 -19.19 33.77
CA ASP A 92 -14.31 -19.81 32.75
C ASP A 92 -15.77 -19.96 33.23
N TYR A 93 -16.71 -19.95 32.27
CA TYR A 93 -18.13 -19.90 32.56
C TYR A 93 -18.61 -21.10 33.39
N LYS A 94 -18.20 -22.33 33.04
CA LYS A 94 -18.53 -23.54 33.80
C LYS A 94 -18.08 -23.45 35.25
N THR A 95 -16.84 -23.00 35.50
CA THR A 95 -16.32 -22.82 36.85
C THR A 95 -17.13 -21.79 37.64
N ALA A 96 -17.52 -20.67 37.02
CA ALA A 96 -18.32 -19.65 37.67
C ALA A 96 -19.72 -20.16 38.06
N ILE A 97 -20.39 -20.90 37.16
CA ILE A 97 -21.71 -21.50 37.43
C ILE A 97 -21.63 -22.55 38.53
N ASN A 98 -20.70 -23.51 38.44
CA ASN A 98 -20.54 -24.55 39.46
C ASN A 98 -20.37 -23.97 40.87
N MET A 99 -19.68 -22.83 40.98
CA MET A 99 -19.49 -22.13 42.25
C MET A 99 -20.78 -21.45 42.72
N LEU A 100 -21.50 -20.74 41.84
CA LEU A 100 -22.79 -20.16 42.20
C LEU A 100 -23.80 -21.23 42.63
N ASP A 101 -23.81 -22.39 41.97
CA ASP A 101 -24.66 -23.52 42.32
C ASP A 101 -24.28 -24.11 43.69
N MET A 102 -22.98 -24.34 43.93
CA MET A 102 -22.47 -24.86 45.20
C MET A 102 -22.83 -23.97 46.41
N TYR A 103 -22.94 -22.65 46.22
CA TYR A 103 -23.25 -21.69 47.28
C TYR A 103 -24.73 -21.26 47.33
N SER A 104 -25.54 -21.55 46.30
CA SER A 104 -26.99 -21.26 46.29
C SER A 104 -27.81 -22.42 46.86
N GLU A 105 -27.38 -23.66 46.65
CA GLU A 105 -27.93 -24.81 47.36
C GLU A 105 -27.33 -24.85 48.77
N ASN A 106 -28.17 -24.84 49.81
CA ASN A 106 -27.79 -25.07 51.21
C ASN A 106 -27.23 -26.50 51.46
N LYS A 107 -26.34 -27.03 50.61
CA LYS A 107 -25.70 -28.35 50.73
C LYS A 107 -24.70 -28.45 51.88
N PHE A 108 -24.44 -27.35 52.60
CA PHE A 108 -23.66 -27.36 53.85
C PHE A 108 -24.47 -27.73 55.11
N GLN A 109 -25.66 -28.31 54.99
CA GLN A 109 -26.40 -28.84 56.15
C GLN A 109 -25.84 -30.17 56.71
N SER A 110 -24.91 -30.86 56.04
CA SER A 110 -24.44 -32.19 56.48
C SER A 110 -22.97 -32.27 56.94
N ILE A 111 -22.21 -31.16 56.95
CA ILE A 111 -20.87 -31.14 57.56
C ILE A 111 -20.93 -30.18 58.74
N LYS A 112 -20.65 -30.68 59.95
CA LYS A 112 -20.54 -29.94 61.21
C LYS A 112 -19.35 -28.95 61.24
N ASP A 113 -19.06 -28.27 60.13
CA ASP A 113 -18.10 -27.17 60.09
C ASP A 113 -18.84 -25.89 59.74
N THR A 114 -19.55 -25.37 60.74
CA THR A 114 -20.10 -24.02 60.76
C THR A 114 -18.96 -23.02 60.60
N ARG A 115 -18.86 -22.30 59.46
CA ARG A 115 -18.22 -20.97 59.34
C ARG A 115 -18.17 -20.30 57.94
N VAL A 116 -19.08 -20.62 57.01
CA VAL A 116 -19.12 -19.90 55.72
C VAL A 116 -20.55 -19.58 55.28
N ARG A 117 -21.12 -18.48 55.80
CA ARG A 117 -22.28 -17.83 55.18
C ARG A 117 -21.82 -16.74 54.20
N MET A 118 -21.77 -17.06 52.91
CA MET A 118 -21.48 -16.09 51.85
C MET A 118 -22.78 -15.54 51.27
N HIS A 119 -22.95 -14.21 51.28
CA HIS A 119 -24.22 -13.58 50.89
C HIS A 119 -24.26 -13.12 49.41
N SER A 120 -23.11 -12.97 48.73
CA SER A 120 -23.05 -12.75 47.27
C SER A 120 -21.64 -12.95 46.69
N ILE A 121 -21.51 -13.74 45.61
CA ILE A 121 -20.29 -13.78 44.76
C ILE A 121 -20.58 -12.98 43.49
N ILE A 122 -19.68 -12.06 43.13
CA ILE A 122 -19.77 -11.24 41.93
C ILE A 122 -18.54 -11.47 41.07
N PHE A 123 -18.73 -12.08 39.92
CA PHE A 123 -17.69 -12.21 38.91
C PHE A 123 -17.63 -10.96 38.04
N LYS A 124 -16.43 -10.48 37.75
CA LYS A 124 -16.20 -9.33 36.86
C LYS A 124 -15.68 -9.72 35.49
N ASN A 125 -15.03 -10.88 35.38
CA ASN A 125 -14.40 -11.36 34.14
C ASN A 125 -14.72 -12.85 33.93
N VAL A 126 -15.90 -13.14 33.40
CA VAL A 126 -16.31 -14.51 33.05
C VAL A 126 -16.16 -14.75 31.56
N VAL A 127 -15.46 -15.82 31.21
CA VAL A 127 -15.10 -16.16 29.83
C VAL A 127 -15.89 -17.37 29.37
N TYR A 128 -16.56 -17.25 28.23
CA TYR A 128 -17.25 -18.35 27.59
C TYR A 128 -16.34 -18.99 26.55
N THR A 129 -15.88 -20.20 26.85
CA THR A 129 -14.92 -20.96 26.06
C THR A 129 -15.60 -21.91 25.10
N GLN A 130 -14.85 -22.53 24.18
CA GLN A 130 -15.36 -23.59 23.32
C GLN A 130 -15.88 -24.80 24.11
N LYS A 131 -15.29 -25.09 25.29
CA LYS A 131 -15.76 -26.15 26.19
C LYS A 131 -17.12 -25.82 26.77
N ASP A 132 -17.35 -24.56 27.13
CA ASP A 132 -18.63 -24.07 27.63
C ASP A 132 -19.71 -24.14 26.56
N LYS A 133 -19.38 -23.77 25.31
CA LYS A 133 -20.30 -23.92 24.17
C LYS A 133 -20.84 -25.35 24.05
N ILE A 134 -19.98 -26.36 24.18
CA ILE A 134 -20.38 -27.77 24.12
C ILE A 134 -21.22 -28.14 25.35
N ALA A 135 -20.78 -27.74 26.56
CA ALA A 135 -21.45 -28.09 27.81
C ALA A 135 -22.83 -27.45 27.98
N PHE A 136 -23.03 -26.25 27.46
CA PHE A 136 -24.24 -25.43 27.62
C PHE A 136 -24.99 -25.19 26.31
N ASN A 137 -24.69 -25.99 25.27
CA ASN A 137 -25.35 -25.95 23.96
C ASN A 137 -25.48 -24.53 23.37
N SER A 138 -24.37 -23.78 23.36
CA SER A 138 -24.29 -22.40 22.87
C SER A 138 -25.19 -21.39 23.60
N HIS A 139 -25.70 -21.70 24.78
CA HIS A 139 -26.43 -20.75 25.62
C HIS A 139 -25.47 -19.93 26.48
N LEU A 140 -25.49 -18.59 26.30
CA LEU A 140 -24.73 -17.63 27.07
C LEU A 140 -25.68 -16.87 27.99
N SER A 141 -25.38 -16.79 29.28
CA SER A 141 -26.13 -15.99 30.25
C SER A 141 -25.48 -14.61 30.49
N ASP A 142 -26.20 -13.71 31.17
CA ASP A 142 -25.70 -12.38 31.53
C ASP A 142 -24.47 -12.39 32.45
N LEU A 143 -24.08 -13.56 32.99
CA LEU A 143 -22.84 -13.72 33.74
C LEU A 143 -21.60 -13.55 32.85
N VAL A 144 -21.69 -13.89 31.55
CA VAL A 144 -20.55 -13.89 30.63
C VAL A 144 -20.14 -12.46 30.25
N THR A 145 -18.85 -12.14 30.32
CA THR A 145 -18.31 -10.83 29.95
C THR A 145 -17.35 -10.86 28.75
N LYS A 146 -16.90 -12.05 28.34
CA LYS A 146 -15.96 -12.26 27.23
C LYS A 146 -16.29 -13.55 26.47
N ILE A 147 -16.25 -13.50 25.14
CA ILE A 147 -16.25 -14.69 24.27
C ILE A 147 -14.80 -15.01 23.94
N ASP A 148 -14.37 -16.24 24.23
CA ASP A 148 -12.98 -16.65 24.10
C ASP A 148 -12.53 -16.86 22.65
N GLU A 149 -11.22 -17.03 22.48
CA GLU A 149 -10.62 -17.38 21.20
C GLU A 149 -11.29 -18.64 20.62
N LYS A 150 -11.62 -18.61 19.32
CA LYS A 150 -12.18 -19.76 18.57
C LYS A 150 -13.46 -20.38 19.15
N CYS A 151 -14.16 -19.71 20.07
CA CYS A 151 -15.32 -20.27 20.77
C CYS A 151 -16.37 -20.87 19.80
N PHE A 152 -16.74 -20.14 18.75
CA PHE A 152 -17.67 -20.52 17.68
C PHE A 152 -16.94 -20.73 16.34
N PHE A 153 -15.70 -21.23 16.37
CA PHE A 153 -14.95 -21.49 15.14
C PHE A 153 -15.68 -22.50 14.23
N ASN A 154 -15.80 -22.15 12.95
CA ASN A 154 -16.30 -23.01 11.86
C ASN A 154 -17.75 -23.52 12.04
N GLU A 155 -18.62 -22.76 12.71
CA GLU A 155 -20.05 -23.11 12.85
C GLU A 155 -20.82 -22.90 11.53
N GLN A 156 -20.98 -23.98 10.75
CA GLN A 156 -21.55 -23.92 9.40
C GLN A 156 -23.08 -23.78 9.35
N GLU A 157 -23.79 -24.12 10.43
CA GLU A 157 -25.27 -24.09 10.46
C GLU A 157 -25.84 -22.88 11.21
N MET A 158 -24.99 -22.15 11.94
CA MET A 158 -25.42 -21.05 12.80
C MET A 158 -25.78 -19.81 11.99
N LYS A 159 -27.09 -19.53 11.88
CA LYS A 159 -27.60 -18.33 11.17
C LYS A 159 -27.58 -17.05 11.99
N SER A 160 -27.68 -17.19 13.32
CA SER A 160 -27.75 -16.11 14.32
C SER A 160 -27.41 -16.66 15.70
N ILE A 161 -26.98 -15.79 16.61
CA ILE A 161 -26.71 -16.12 18.00
C ILE A 161 -27.17 -14.98 18.92
N ASN A 162 -27.73 -15.34 20.07
CA ASN A 162 -28.11 -14.37 21.10
C ASN A 162 -26.90 -14.05 21.98
N ILE A 163 -26.44 -12.81 21.95
CA ILE A 163 -25.28 -12.33 22.70
C ILE A 163 -25.76 -11.50 23.90
N PRO A 164 -25.37 -11.86 25.14
CA PRO A 164 -25.73 -11.10 26.34
C PRO A 164 -25.21 -9.67 26.31
N THR A 165 -25.93 -8.76 26.98
CA THR A 165 -25.58 -7.33 26.99
C THR A 165 -24.32 -7.03 27.81
N THR A 166 -23.86 -7.98 28.61
CA THR A 166 -22.69 -7.90 29.50
C THR A 166 -21.36 -8.19 28.80
N ILE A 167 -21.36 -8.68 27.56
CA ILE A 167 -20.15 -8.97 26.78
C ILE A 167 -19.40 -7.69 26.43
N THR A 168 -18.17 -7.58 26.94
CA THR A 168 -17.27 -6.44 26.72
C THR A 168 -16.16 -6.74 25.70
N CYS A 169 -15.90 -8.02 25.40
CA CYS A 169 -14.83 -8.45 24.49
C CYS A 169 -15.23 -9.69 23.68
N ILE A 170 -14.93 -9.66 22.38
CA ILE A 170 -14.96 -10.83 21.47
C ILE A 170 -13.52 -11.08 21.02
N ASP A 171 -12.96 -12.23 21.37
CA ASP A 171 -11.55 -12.53 21.16
C ASP A 171 -11.22 -13.04 19.75
N ASN A 172 -9.95 -13.40 19.53
CA ASN A 172 -9.44 -13.80 18.22
C ASN A 172 -10.22 -14.98 17.64
N GLU A 173 -10.54 -14.90 16.35
CA GLU A 173 -11.15 -16.03 15.60
C GLU A 173 -12.46 -16.58 16.22
N SER A 174 -13.12 -15.87 17.14
CA SER A 174 -14.28 -16.39 17.90
C SER A 174 -15.43 -16.86 17.02
N PHE A 175 -15.69 -16.23 15.88
CA PHE A 175 -16.69 -16.60 14.86
C PHE A 175 -16.05 -16.83 13.48
N PHE A 176 -14.76 -17.18 13.44
CA PHE A 176 -14.07 -17.45 12.18
C PHE A 176 -14.77 -18.58 11.41
N GLN A 177 -14.95 -18.40 10.10
CA GLN A 177 -15.61 -19.37 9.22
C GLN A 177 -17.05 -19.74 9.61
N CYS A 178 -17.78 -18.90 10.34
CA CYS A 178 -19.23 -19.07 10.52
C CYS A 178 -19.98 -18.69 9.22
N THR A 179 -19.88 -19.52 8.18
CA THR A 179 -20.26 -19.14 6.81
C THR A 179 -21.76 -18.86 6.64
N SER A 180 -22.62 -19.48 7.45
CA SER A 180 -24.07 -19.28 7.45
C SER A 180 -24.56 -18.14 8.34
N LEU A 181 -23.69 -17.48 9.10
CA LEU A 181 -24.08 -16.38 9.99
C LEU A 181 -24.57 -15.19 9.15
N THR A 182 -25.88 -14.91 9.23
CA THR A 182 -26.52 -13.85 8.42
C THR A 182 -26.61 -12.51 9.14
N SER A 183 -26.69 -12.54 10.47
CA SER A 183 -26.81 -11.37 11.33
C SER A 183 -26.08 -11.56 12.65
N PHE A 184 -25.48 -10.49 13.17
CA PHE A 184 -24.87 -10.46 14.50
C PHE A 184 -25.20 -9.16 15.21
N ILE A 185 -25.86 -9.24 16.36
CA ILE A 185 -26.23 -8.06 17.16
C ILE A 185 -25.12 -7.83 18.19
N PHE A 186 -24.34 -6.76 18.00
CA PHE A 186 -23.29 -6.40 18.93
C PHE A 186 -23.87 -5.76 20.22
N PRO A 187 -23.44 -6.21 21.41
CA PRO A 187 -23.93 -5.66 22.68
C PRO A 187 -23.39 -4.25 22.94
N LEU A 188 -24.19 -3.39 23.58
CA LEU A 188 -23.84 -1.99 23.84
C LEU A 188 -22.62 -1.81 24.77
N SER A 189 -22.31 -2.82 25.59
CA SER A 189 -21.15 -2.79 26.50
C SER A 189 -19.83 -3.16 25.81
N LEU A 190 -19.86 -3.66 24.57
CA LEU A 190 -18.70 -4.12 23.84
C LEU A 190 -17.66 -3.01 23.64
N ARG A 191 -16.42 -3.32 24.02
CA ARG A 191 -15.28 -2.39 23.96
C ARG A 191 -14.24 -2.83 22.94
N ARG A 192 -14.11 -4.12 22.68
CA ARG A 192 -13.05 -4.69 21.83
C ARG A 192 -13.56 -5.86 20.99
N ILE A 193 -13.18 -5.86 19.72
CA ILE A 193 -13.30 -7.00 18.80
C ILE A 193 -11.89 -7.28 18.28
N CYS A 194 -11.40 -8.50 18.48
CA CYS A 194 -10.04 -8.89 18.16
C CYS A 194 -9.89 -9.39 16.70
N ASP A 195 -8.73 -9.98 16.40
CA ASP A 195 -8.33 -10.28 15.04
C ASP A 195 -9.12 -11.48 14.50
N LYS A 196 -9.51 -11.39 13.22
CA LYS A 196 -10.27 -12.41 12.48
C LYS A 196 -11.57 -12.88 13.17
N SER A 197 -12.10 -12.16 14.15
CA SER A 197 -13.24 -12.62 14.94
C SER A 197 -14.46 -12.98 14.08
N PHE A 198 -14.68 -12.34 12.93
CA PHE A 198 -15.76 -12.62 11.98
C PHE A 198 -15.25 -12.92 10.56
N ALA A 199 -13.99 -13.30 10.40
CA ALA A 199 -13.46 -13.57 9.07
C ALA A 199 -14.16 -14.80 8.46
N GLU A 200 -14.42 -14.76 7.15
CA GLU A 200 -15.15 -15.78 6.39
C GLU A 200 -16.60 -16.01 6.89
N CYS A 201 -17.21 -15.01 7.56
CA CYS A 201 -18.67 -14.97 7.78
C CYS A 201 -19.37 -14.60 6.46
N ARG A 202 -19.33 -15.50 5.47
CA ARG A 202 -19.66 -15.24 4.06
C ARG A 202 -21.10 -14.76 3.82
N SER A 203 -22.04 -15.12 4.70
CA SER A 203 -23.45 -14.75 4.60
C SER A 203 -23.83 -13.50 5.41
N LEU A 204 -22.89 -12.88 6.15
CA LEU A 204 -23.18 -11.74 6.99
C LEU A 204 -23.53 -10.51 6.13
N VAL A 205 -24.72 -9.94 6.31
CA VAL A 205 -25.27 -8.91 5.41
C VAL A 205 -25.07 -7.49 5.92
N GLU A 206 -25.21 -7.27 7.23
CA GLU A 206 -25.10 -5.96 7.88
C GLU A 206 -24.30 -6.06 9.18
N VAL A 207 -23.50 -5.03 9.44
CA VAL A 207 -22.77 -4.85 10.70
C VAL A 207 -23.07 -3.46 11.26
N VAL A 208 -23.63 -3.42 12.47
CA VAL A 208 -23.88 -2.20 13.24
C VAL A 208 -23.07 -2.25 14.52
N PHE A 209 -22.02 -1.43 14.60
CA PHE A 209 -21.12 -1.43 15.76
C PHE A 209 -21.68 -0.58 16.92
N PRO A 210 -21.41 -0.99 18.18
CA PRO A 210 -21.87 -0.25 19.36
C PRO A 210 -20.99 0.98 19.62
N SER A 211 -21.56 1.99 20.29
CA SER A 211 -20.94 3.32 20.44
C SER A 211 -19.64 3.36 21.23
N ARG A 212 -19.39 2.36 22.09
CA ARG A 212 -18.20 2.25 22.96
C ARG A 212 -17.00 1.55 22.30
N LEU A 213 -17.17 1.00 21.10
CA LEU A 213 -16.09 0.30 20.38
C LEU A 213 -15.04 1.30 19.88
N THR A 214 -13.78 1.09 20.26
CA THR A 214 -12.67 1.99 19.88
C THR A 214 -11.78 1.45 18.78
N SER A 215 -11.78 0.13 18.54
CA SER A 215 -10.93 -0.53 17.55
C SER A 215 -11.58 -1.79 16.97
N ILE A 216 -11.33 -2.05 15.68
CA ILE A 216 -11.64 -3.30 14.98
C ILE A 216 -10.33 -4.01 14.65
N GLY A 217 -10.23 -5.30 15.02
CA GLY A 217 -9.04 -6.14 14.81
C GLY A 217 -8.66 -6.37 13.34
N SER A 218 -7.44 -6.84 13.13
CA SER A 218 -6.92 -7.19 11.81
C SER A 218 -7.73 -8.34 11.22
N LEU A 219 -8.00 -8.31 9.91
CA LEU A 219 -8.78 -9.33 9.19
C LEU A 219 -10.18 -9.59 9.79
N CYS A 220 -10.70 -8.72 10.66
CA CYS A 220 -11.88 -9.01 11.48
C CYS A 220 -13.11 -9.44 10.66
N PHE A 221 -13.36 -8.82 9.51
CA PHE A 221 -14.43 -9.15 8.55
C PHE A 221 -13.87 -9.56 7.18
N TYR A 222 -12.64 -10.07 7.13
CA TYR A 222 -12.03 -10.58 5.90
C TYR A 222 -12.95 -11.62 5.25
N GLY A 223 -13.20 -11.53 3.94
CA GLY A 223 -13.99 -12.53 3.22
C GLY A 223 -15.50 -12.55 3.54
N CYS A 224 -16.04 -11.48 4.17
CA CYS A 224 -17.48 -11.33 4.34
C CYS A 224 -18.14 -10.89 3.02
N TYR A 225 -18.22 -11.80 2.03
CA TYR A 225 -18.62 -11.49 0.66
C TYR A 225 -20.01 -10.86 0.53
N SER A 226 -20.96 -11.23 1.41
CA SER A 226 -22.35 -10.72 1.39
C SER A 226 -22.55 -9.41 2.14
N LEU A 227 -21.52 -8.86 2.78
CA LEU A 227 -21.63 -7.65 3.58
C LEU A 227 -21.94 -6.45 2.68
N THR A 228 -23.11 -5.83 2.89
CA THR A 228 -23.58 -4.68 2.09
C THR A 228 -23.55 -3.36 2.85
N SER A 229 -23.67 -3.40 4.17
CA SER A 229 -23.83 -2.23 5.03
C SER A 229 -22.95 -2.36 6.29
N VAL A 230 -22.15 -1.32 6.56
CA VAL A 230 -21.32 -1.21 7.75
C VAL A 230 -21.53 0.16 8.39
N LYS A 231 -22.00 0.18 9.64
CA LYS A 231 -22.22 1.41 10.41
C LYS A 231 -21.17 1.53 11.51
N PHE A 232 -20.15 2.37 11.28
CA PHE A 232 -19.10 2.64 12.24
C PHE A 232 -19.58 3.53 13.40
N PRO A 233 -19.08 3.34 14.63
CA PRO A 233 -19.38 4.23 15.75
C PRO A 233 -18.54 5.51 15.68
N ARG A 234 -19.09 6.63 16.15
CA ARG A 234 -18.46 7.96 16.04
C ARG A 234 -17.07 8.09 16.68
N HIS A 235 -16.81 7.30 17.73
CA HIS A 235 -15.55 7.34 18.49
C HIS A 235 -14.54 6.27 18.07
N LEU A 236 -14.79 5.53 16.99
CA LEU A 236 -13.86 4.53 16.49
C LEU A 236 -12.56 5.20 16.04
N LYS A 237 -11.44 4.73 16.58
CA LYS A 237 -10.11 5.28 16.33
C LYS A 237 -9.30 4.44 15.35
N HIS A 238 -9.52 3.13 15.35
CA HIS A 238 -8.69 2.18 14.60
C HIS A 238 -9.53 1.16 13.85
N ILE A 239 -9.26 1.01 12.56
CA ILE A 239 -9.68 -0.12 11.72
C ILE A 239 -8.39 -0.77 11.24
N ASN A 240 -8.07 -1.97 11.74
CA ASN A 240 -6.75 -2.59 11.50
C ASN A 240 -6.63 -3.23 10.11
N ASN A 241 -5.44 -3.75 9.82
CA ASN A 241 -5.05 -4.28 8.51
C ASN A 241 -6.06 -5.32 8.01
N TYR A 242 -6.43 -5.19 6.73
CA TYR A 242 -7.33 -6.12 6.03
C TYR A 242 -8.71 -6.33 6.65
N ALA A 243 -9.15 -5.47 7.57
CA ALA A 243 -10.39 -5.69 8.33
C ALA A 243 -11.62 -5.95 7.46
N PHE A 244 -11.71 -5.36 6.26
CA PHE A 244 -12.81 -5.54 5.31
C PHE A 244 -12.33 -6.02 3.93
N LYS A 245 -11.15 -6.65 3.85
CA LYS A 245 -10.66 -7.20 2.58
C LYS A 245 -11.62 -8.27 2.04
N PHE A 246 -11.86 -8.25 0.74
CA PHE A 246 -12.82 -9.09 0.03
C PHE A 246 -14.29 -8.93 0.48
N CYS A 247 -14.68 -7.83 1.11
CA CYS A 247 -16.10 -7.50 1.32
C CYS A 247 -16.74 -6.99 0.00
N TRP A 248 -16.96 -7.91 -0.95
CA TRP A 248 -17.27 -7.60 -2.35
C TRP A 248 -18.52 -6.75 -2.56
N ASN A 249 -19.50 -6.81 -1.65
CA ASN A 249 -20.82 -6.21 -1.82
C ASN A 249 -21.03 -4.89 -1.07
N ILE A 250 -20.03 -4.38 -0.35
CA ILE A 250 -20.12 -3.05 0.27
C ILE A 250 -20.20 -2.01 -0.84
N LYS A 251 -21.26 -1.19 -0.86
CA LYS A 251 -21.48 -0.16 -1.90
C LYS A 251 -20.96 1.21 -1.51
N THR A 252 -21.14 1.58 -0.24
CA THR A 252 -20.80 2.90 0.30
C THR A 252 -20.34 2.77 1.74
N LEU A 253 -19.48 3.68 2.20
CA LEU A 253 -19.02 3.74 3.59
C LEU A 253 -19.03 5.18 4.11
N SER A 254 -19.47 5.34 5.36
CA SER A 254 -19.34 6.59 6.11
C SER A 254 -18.27 6.40 7.19
N PHE A 255 -17.08 6.95 6.97
CA PHE A 255 -15.99 6.86 7.94
C PHE A 255 -16.25 7.66 9.22
N PRO A 256 -15.74 7.20 10.37
CA PRO A 256 -15.80 7.98 11.60
C PRO A 256 -14.80 9.15 11.57
N ASN A 257 -15.20 10.31 12.07
CA ASN A 257 -14.44 11.56 11.97
C ASN A 257 -13.08 11.54 12.69
N LEU A 258 -12.89 10.64 13.66
CA LEU A 258 -11.64 10.51 14.42
C LEU A 258 -10.64 9.55 13.76
N LEU A 259 -11.00 8.89 12.66
CA LEU A 259 -10.10 7.99 11.96
C LEU A 259 -8.97 8.78 11.30
N SER A 260 -7.76 8.54 11.76
CA SER A 260 -6.56 9.24 11.30
C SER A 260 -5.82 8.48 10.19
N LYS A 261 -6.03 7.16 10.07
CA LYS A 261 -5.36 6.30 9.09
C LYS A 261 -6.31 5.24 8.53
N ILE A 262 -6.19 4.97 7.23
CA ILE A 262 -6.73 3.76 6.60
C ILE A 262 -5.58 2.78 6.42
N ASN A 263 -5.64 1.67 7.14
CA ASN A 263 -4.54 0.71 7.28
C ASN A 263 -4.37 -0.19 6.05
N TYR A 264 -3.30 -1.01 6.08
CA TYR A 264 -2.92 -1.88 4.98
C TYR A 264 -4.09 -2.73 4.51
N GLY A 265 -4.43 -2.64 3.22
CA GLY A 265 -5.42 -3.50 2.56
C GLY A 265 -6.82 -3.48 3.18
N THR A 266 -7.16 -2.45 3.97
CA THR A 266 -8.39 -2.45 4.79
C THR A 266 -9.65 -2.74 3.97
N PHE A 267 -9.75 -2.15 2.77
CA PHE A 267 -10.87 -2.32 1.83
C PHE A 267 -10.42 -2.93 0.51
N GLN A 268 -9.31 -3.68 0.50
CA GLN A 268 -8.83 -4.35 -0.70
C GLN A 268 -9.94 -5.25 -1.27
N ASP A 269 -10.16 -5.16 -2.58
CA ASP A 269 -11.16 -5.90 -3.34
C ASP A 269 -12.59 -5.71 -2.83
N CYS A 270 -12.94 -4.56 -2.23
CA CYS A 270 -14.35 -4.16 -2.07
C CYS A 270 -14.93 -3.76 -3.44
N LYS A 271 -15.13 -4.74 -4.32
CA LYS A 271 -15.38 -4.53 -5.76
C LYS A 271 -16.59 -3.65 -6.09
N ASN A 272 -17.64 -3.69 -5.26
CA ASN A 272 -18.84 -2.85 -5.44
C ASN A 272 -18.78 -1.50 -4.73
N LEU A 273 -17.68 -1.16 -4.04
CA LEU A 273 -17.53 0.12 -3.37
C LEU A 273 -17.46 1.20 -4.44
N SER A 274 -18.50 2.04 -4.48
CA SER A 274 -18.72 3.00 -5.56
C SER A 274 -18.51 4.44 -5.13
N TRP A 275 -18.75 4.73 -3.85
CA TRP A 275 -18.59 6.07 -3.30
C TRP A 275 -18.15 6.01 -1.83
N ILE A 276 -17.20 6.87 -1.48
CA ILE A 276 -16.74 7.08 -0.11
C ILE A 276 -16.47 8.56 0.13
N LYS A 277 -16.65 8.99 1.38
CA LYS A 277 -16.14 10.28 1.85
C LYS A 277 -15.04 10.04 2.87
N LEU A 278 -13.80 10.38 2.51
CA LEU A 278 -12.66 10.25 3.40
C LEU A 278 -12.77 11.23 4.59
N PRO A 279 -12.36 10.84 5.80
CA PRO A 279 -12.43 11.71 6.97
C PRO A 279 -11.42 12.85 6.87
N SER A 280 -11.79 14.04 7.33
CA SER A 280 -10.97 15.25 7.16
C SER A 280 -9.68 15.29 8.01
N ARG A 281 -9.51 14.35 8.95
CA ARG A 281 -8.29 14.18 9.78
C ARG A 281 -7.39 13.05 9.29
N LEU A 282 -7.70 12.46 8.13
CA LEU A 282 -6.94 11.37 7.56
C LEU A 282 -5.54 11.86 7.17
N PHE A 283 -4.49 11.29 7.75
CA PHE A 283 -3.10 11.63 7.42
C PHE A 283 -2.43 10.61 6.49
N GLU A 284 -2.93 9.37 6.46
CA GLU A 284 -2.33 8.29 5.66
C GLU A 284 -3.40 7.35 5.06
N ILE A 285 -3.25 7.06 3.77
CA ILE A 285 -3.89 5.94 3.08
C ILE A 285 -2.80 4.91 2.78
N SER A 286 -2.84 3.79 3.49
CA SER A 286 -1.76 2.81 3.48
C SER A 286 -1.81 1.87 2.27
N TYR A 287 -0.81 0.98 2.18
CA TYR A 287 -0.62 0.06 1.06
C TYR A 287 -1.88 -0.74 0.77
N LEU A 288 -2.24 -0.87 -0.52
CA LEU A 288 -3.39 -1.64 -1.00
C LEU A 288 -4.76 -1.23 -0.40
N ALA A 289 -4.87 -0.11 0.32
CA ALA A 289 -6.05 0.22 1.13
C ALA A 289 -7.39 0.10 0.38
N PHE A 290 -7.43 0.53 -0.88
CA PHE A 290 -8.59 0.45 -1.78
C PHE A 290 -8.27 -0.28 -3.09
N SER A 291 -7.17 -1.05 -3.14
CA SER A 291 -6.81 -1.80 -4.35
C SER A 291 -7.95 -2.73 -4.77
N GLY A 292 -8.31 -2.75 -6.05
CA GLY A 292 -9.39 -3.59 -6.57
C GLY A 292 -10.81 -3.09 -6.24
N CYS A 293 -10.99 -1.86 -5.75
CA CYS A 293 -12.30 -1.22 -5.63
C CYS A 293 -12.81 -0.80 -7.02
N GLN A 294 -13.20 -1.79 -7.83
CA GLN A 294 -13.43 -1.64 -9.27
C GLN A 294 -14.54 -0.65 -9.65
N LYS A 295 -15.50 -0.39 -8.75
CA LYS A 295 -16.62 0.55 -8.97
C LYS A 295 -16.42 1.95 -8.40
N LEU A 296 -15.31 2.23 -7.71
CA LEU A 296 -15.07 3.54 -7.11
C LEU A 296 -14.97 4.58 -8.22
N LEU A 297 -15.89 5.56 -8.25
CA LEU A 297 -16.06 6.48 -9.39
C LEU A 297 -15.18 7.73 -9.30
N ASP A 298 -15.19 8.36 -8.14
CA ASP A 298 -14.45 9.58 -7.84
C ASP A 298 -13.93 9.56 -6.39
N LEU A 299 -12.92 10.40 -6.14
CA LEU A 299 -12.33 10.53 -4.81
C LEU A 299 -11.66 11.88 -4.61
N ASP A 300 -11.96 12.53 -3.49
CA ASP A 300 -11.23 13.70 -3.01
C ASP A 300 -10.25 13.28 -1.91
N ILE A 301 -8.94 13.47 -2.13
CA ILE A 301 -7.92 13.21 -1.12
C ILE A 301 -7.88 14.40 -0.14
N PRO A 302 -8.11 14.20 1.17
CA PRO A 302 -8.08 15.29 2.15
C PRO A 302 -6.71 15.97 2.22
N LYS A 303 -6.70 17.29 2.43
CA LYS A 303 -5.49 18.14 2.60
C LYS A 303 -4.49 17.65 3.66
N SER A 304 -4.98 16.89 4.65
CA SER A 304 -4.13 16.33 5.71
C SER A 304 -3.34 15.09 5.28
N VAL A 305 -3.66 14.48 4.14
CA VAL A 305 -2.96 13.28 3.64
C VAL A 305 -1.62 13.68 3.04
N GLU A 306 -0.53 13.25 3.67
CA GLU A 306 0.82 13.58 3.19
C GLU A 306 1.38 12.56 2.18
N SER A 307 0.90 11.31 2.18
CA SER A 307 1.38 10.30 1.25
C SER A 307 0.29 9.28 0.89
N LEU A 308 0.26 8.92 -0.39
CA LEU A 308 -0.47 7.76 -0.90
C LEU A 308 0.52 6.59 -1.00
N LYS A 309 0.31 5.52 -0.24
CA LYS A 309 1.23 4.37 -0.27
C LYS A 309 1.03 3.49 -1.51
N SER A 310 1.99 2.60 -1.76
CA SER A 310 2.00 1.78 -2.97
C SER A 310 0.71 0.98 -3.16
N MET A 311 0.23 0.94 -4.40
CA MET A 311 -0.96 0.21 -4.85
C MET A 311 -2.27 0.61 -4.14
N CYS A 312 -2.33 1.72 -3.39
CA CYS A 312 -3.51 2.01 -2.57
C CYS A 312 -4.80 2.19 -3.38
N PHE A 313 -4.73 2.58 -4.67
CA PHE A 313 -5.86 2.65 -5.60
C PHE A 313 -5.66 1.78 -6.86
N SER A 314 -4.72 0.83 -6.86
CA SER A 314 -4.47 -0.01 -8.03
C SER A 314 -5.73 -0.79 -8.42
N ASN A 315 -6.02 -0.88 -9.72
CA ASN A 315 -7.18 -1.55 -10.29
C ASN A 315 -8.54 -0.98 -9.83
N CYS A 316 -8.61 0.30 -9.43
CA CYS A 316 -9.87 1.03 -9.31
C CYS A 316 -10.39 1.40 -10.70
N LYS A 317 -10.87 0.40 -11.44
CA LYS A 317 -11.12 0.50 -12.89
C LYS A 317 -12.10 1.61 -13.29
N SER A 318 -13.09 1.93 -12.46
CA SER A 318 -14.07 2.99 -12.72
C SER A 318 -13.65 4.37 -12.19
N LEU A 319 -12.48 4.49 -11.56
CA LEU A 319 -12.01 5.76 -10.98
C LEU A 319 -11.68 6.71 -12.11
N SER A 320 -12.59 7.63 -12.37
CA SER A 320 -12.52 8.56 -13.50
C SER A 320 -11.94 9.91 -13.12
N LYS A 321 -12.08 10.29 -11.84
CA LYS A 321 -11.62 11.56 -11.30
C LYS A 321 -11.03 11.36 -9.90
N ILE A 322 -9.86 11.94 -9.67
CA ILE A 322 -9.29 12.08 -8.34
C ILE A 322 -8.74 13.49 -8.15
N VAL A 323 -9.05 14.10 -7.01
CA VAL A 323 -8.52 15.42 -6.65
C VAL A 323 -7.40 15.23 -5.64
N LEU A 324 -6.19 15.64 -6.03
CA LEU A 324 -5.00 15.64 -5.19
C LEU A 324 -4.78 17.06 -4.64
N GLU A 325 -4.91 17.22 -3.33
CA GLU A 325 -4.82 18.51 -2.67
C GLU A 325 -3.37 18.93 -2.34
N TYR A 326 -3.16 20.24 -2.17
CA TYR A 326 -1.89 20.78 -1.70
C TYR A 326 -1.57 20.26 -0.29
N GLY A 327 -0.37 19.71 -0.11
CA GLY A 327 0.07 19.03 1.11
C GLY A 327 0.48 17.57 0.89
N LEU A 328 0.02 16.96 -0.21
CA LEU A 328 0.48 15.64 -0.63
C LEU A 328 1.96 15.72 -1.06
N LYS A 329 2.81 14.90 -0.45
CA LYS A 329 4.28 14.86 -0.67
C LYS A 329 4.70 13.74 -1.61
N SER A 330 4.02 12.59 -1.58
CA SER A 330 4.39 11.45 -2.41
C SER A 330 3.22 10.59 -2.87
N ILE A 331 3.37 10.03 -4.07
CA ILE A 331 2.50 9.03 -4.69
C ILE A 331 3.31 7.73 -4.81
N GLY A 332 2.83 6.67 -4.16
CA GLY A 332 3.53 5.40 -4.11
C GLY A 332 3.53 4.63 -5.43
N GLU A 333 4.32 3.57 -5.44
CA GLU A 333 4.49 2.67 -6.58
C GLU A 333 3.15 2.02 -6.96
N ASN A 334 2.86 1.91 -8.26
CA ASN A 334 1.61 1.32 -8.74
C ASN A 334 0.32 1.94 -8.14
N CYS A 335 0.38 3.15 -7.56
CA CYS A 335 -0.73 3.73 -6.80
C CYS A 335 -2.06 3.75 -7.57
N PHE A 336 -2.02 4.14 -8.84
CA PHE A 336 -3.15 4.18 -9.77
C PHE A 336 -3.01 3.18 -10.92
N ASN A 337 -2.11 2.19 -10.81
CA ASN A 337 -1.92 1.20 -11.87
C ASN A 337 -3.27 0.52 -12.22
N GLY A 338 -3.63 0.51 -13.50
CA GLY A 338 -4.87 -0.11 -13.98
C GLY A 338 -6.15 0.69 -13.66
N CYS A 339 -6.05 1.98 -13.33
CA CYS A 339 -7.19 2.90 -13.28
C CYS A 339 -7.62 3.30 -14.70
N ILE A 340 -8.16 2.33 -15.44
CA ILE A 340 -8.43 2.44 -16.88
C ILE A 340 -9.40 3.57 -17.27
N SER A 341 -10.25 4.06 -16.35
CA SER A 341 -11.18 5.18 -16.60
C SER A 341 -10.63 6.55 -16.20
N LEU A 342 -9.45 6.62 -15.56
CA LEU A 342 -8.88 7.89 -15.12
C LEU A 342 -8.55 8.74 -16.35
N ASN A 343 -9.21 9.89 -16.49
CA ASN A 343 -9.14 10.70 -17.71
C ASN A 343 -8.12 11.84 -17.62
N THR A 344 -8.03 12.50 -16.47
CA THR A 344 -7.11 13.61 -16.23
C THR A 344 -6.49 13.51 -14.85
N ILE A 345 -5.24 13.93 -14.72
CA ILE A 345 -4.58 14.07 -13.42
C ILE A 345 -3.74 15.34 -13.37
N GLU A 346 -3.89 16.09 -12.29
CA GLU A 346 -3.04 17.21 -11.93
C GLU A 346 -2.26 16.84 -10.67
N ILE A 347 -0.93 16.85 -10.76
CA ILE A 347 -0.05 16.52 -9.65
C ILE A 347 0.36 17.83 -8.96
N PRO A 348 -0.04 18.06 -7.69
CA PRO A 348 0.22 19.33 -7.03
C PRO A 348 1.72 19.52 -6.76
N ASP A 349 2.17 20.77 -6.79
CA ASP A 349 3.58 21.16 -6.61
C ASP A 349 4.21 20.70 -5.29
N SER A 350 3.41 20.32 -4.28
CA SER A 350 3.90 19.73 -3.03
C SER A 350 4.44 18.30 -3.22
N VAL A 351 4.10 17.61 -4.31
CA VAL A 351 4.56 16.25 -4.59
C VAL A 351 5.99 16.28 -5.11
N THR A 352 6.89 15.64 -4.37
CA THR A 352 8.31 15.53 -4.69
C THR A 352 8.70 14.14 -5.21
N GLU A 353 7.83 13.14 -5.05
CA GLU A 353 8.09 11.75 -5.42
C GLU A 353 6.85 11.06 -6.00
N ILE A 354 7.02 10.38 -7.14
CA ILE A 354 6.03 9.50 -7.76
C ILE A 354 6.70 8.15 -8.02
N GLY A 355 6.21 7.08 -7.43
CA GLY A 355 6.79 5.74 -7.58
C GLY A 355 6.67 5.18 -9.00
N TRP A 356 7.46 4.14 -9.28
CA TRP A 356 7.41 3.40 -10.55
C TRP A 356 6.00 2.83 -10.80
N GLN A 357 5.62 2.80 -12.08
CA GLN A 357 4.30 2.35 -12.56
C GLN A 357 3.09 3.04 -11.91
N ALA A 358 3.26 4.21 -11.27
CA ALA A 358 2.18 4.86 -10.52
C ALA A 358 0.90 5.07 -11.34
N PHE A 359 1.02 5.34 -12.64
CA PHE A 359 -0.09 5.55 -13.58
C PHE A 359 -0.06 4.55 -14.76
N ALA A 360 0.67 3.45 -14.65
CA ALA A 360 0.71 2.46 -15.73
C ALA A 360 -0.68 1.86 -15.98
N GLU A 361 -0.98 1.50 -17.24
CA GLU A 361 -2.27 0.96 -17.67
C GLU A 361 -3.47 1.91 -17.44
N CYS A 362 -3.24 3.22 -17.24
CA CYS A 362 -4.31 4.22 -17.26
C CYS A 362 -4.71 4.53 -18.72
N THR A 363 -5.34 3.56 -19.37
CA THR A 363 -5.52 3.55 -20.84
C THR A 363 -6.37 4.69 -21.40
N GLN A 364 -7.22 5.33 -20.59
CA GLN A 364 -8.02 6.52 -20.95
C GLN A 364 -7.44 7.85 -20.43
N LEU A 365 -6.24 7.84 -19.84
CA LEU A 365 -5.58 9.05 -19.35
C LEU A 365 -5.19 9.92 -20.54
N GLN A 366 -5.88 11.05 -20.69
CA GLN A 366 -5.72 11.97 -21.82
C GLN A 366 -4.78 13.13 -21.50
N LYS A 367 -4.87 13.66 -20.27
CA LYS A 367 -4.13 14.84 -19.83
C LYS A 367 -3.43 14.62 -18.50
N VAL A 368 -2.15 14.97 -18.46
CA VAL A 368 -1.31 14.94 -17.26
C VAL A 368 -0.61 16.29 -17.09
N VAL A 369 -0.77 16.88 -15.91
CA VAL A 369 -0.02 18.07 -15.49
C VAL A 369 0.88 17.68 -14.32
N MET A 370 2.20 17.80 -14.50
CA MET A 370 3.19 17.37 -13.52
C MET A 370 3.57 18.48 -12.52
N SER A 371 3.94 18.07 -11.30
CA SER A 371 4.51 18.94 -10.28
C SER A 371 5.88 19.49 -10.69
N LYS A 372 6.16 20.75 -10.36
CA LYS A 372 7.48 21.37 -10.57
C LYS A 372 8.58 20.86 -9.64
N SER A 373 8.21 20.15 -8.57
CA SER A 373 9.13 19.76 -7.47
C SER A 373 9.68 18.34 -7.62
N LEU A 374 9.31 17.61 -8.67
CA LEU A 374 9.77 16.24 -8.91
C LEU A 374 11.25 16.18 -9.29
N THR A 375 11.99 15.23 -8.74
CA THR A 375 13.42 15.03 -9.04
C THR A 375 13.68 13.99 -10.13
N THR A 376 12.73 13.07 -10.36
CA THR A 376 12.78 12.04 -11.39
C THR A 376 11.39 11.74 -11.95
N LEU A 377 11.33 11.29 -13.19
CA LEU A 377 10.19 10.52 -13.70
C LEU A 377 10.57 9.05 -13.68
N ASN A 378 9.91 8.26 -12.84
CA ASN A 378 10.30 6.88 -12.55
C ASN A 378 9.92 5.87 -13.65
N ARG A 379 10.51 4.68 -13.56
CA ARG A 379 10.35 3.58 -14.52
C ARG A 379 8.87 3.26 -14.76
N GLU A 380 8.49 3.13 -16.03
CA GLU A 380 7.14 2.73 -16.46
C GLU A 380 5.99 3.60 -15.90
N THR A 381 6.24 4.84 -15.45
CA THR A 381 5.23 5.67 -14.76
C THR A 381 3.93 5.81 -15.55
N PHE A 382 4.02 5.99 -16.88
CA PHE A 382 2.89 6.16 -17.80
C PHE A 382 2.84 5.06 -18.87
N LYS A 383 3.41 3.88 -18.59
CA LYS A 383 3.34 2.73 -19.49
C LYS A 383 1.90 2.43 -19.90
N ASN A 384 1.66 2.18 -21.19
CA ASN A 384 0.35 1.81 -21.74
C ASN A 384 -0.74 2.88 -21.53
N CYS A 385 -0.38 4.15 -21.40
CA CYS A 385 -1.32 5.27 -21.42
C CYS A 385 -1.69 5.64 -22.87
N PHE A 386 -2.33 4.72 -23.58
CA PHE A 386 -2.57 4.81 -25.03
C PHE A 386 -3.28 6.09 -25.49
N SER A 387 -4.13 6.67 -24.64
CA SER A 387 -4.94 7.87 -24.96
C SER A 387 -4.29 9.20 -24.60
N MET A 388 -3.07 9.20 -24.07
CA MET A 388 -2.42 10.43 -23.59
C MET A 388 -2.09 11.34 -24.76
N THR A 389 -2.69 12.53 -24.79
CA THR A 389 -2.48 13.52 -25.87
C THR A 389 -1.77 14.78 -25.37
N GLU A 390 -1.92 15.11 -24.09
CA GLU A 390 -1.35 16.30 -23.47
C GLU A 390 -0.57 15.91 -22.20
N PHE A 391 0.75 16.02 -22.27
CA PHE A 391 1.64 15.84 -21.12
C PHE A 391 2.42 17.13 -20.88
N VAL A 392 2.22 17.75 -19.72
CA VAL A 392 2.80 19.07 -19.42
C VAL A 392 3.67 19.00 -18.18
N PHE A 393 4.94 19.35 -18.33
CA PHE A 393 5.78 19.74 -17.21
C PHE A 393 5.41 21.15 -16.76
N ALA A 394 5.32 21.40 -15.45
CA ALA A 394 5.13 22.75 -14.94
C ALA A 394 6.26 23.68 -15.42
N TYR A 395 5.90 24.94 -15.75
CA TYR A 395 6.85 25.93 -16.24
C TYR A 395 8.03 26.11 -15.28
N GLY A 396 9.25 26.10 -15.82
CA GLY A 396 10.47 26.27 -15.04
C GLY A 396 10.94 25.03 -14.26
N THR A 397 10.40 23.84 -14.55
CA THR A 397 10.89 22.57 -13.99
C THR A 397 12.37 22.36 -14.32
N LYS A 398 13.23 22.24 -13.30
CA LYS A 398 14.69 22.00 -13.43
C LYS A 398 15.22 20.85 -12.56
N SER A 399 14.36 20.32 -11.71
CA SER A 399 14.69 19.30 -10.72
C SER A 399 14.78 17.90 -11.32
N ILE A 400 14.03 17.62 -12.39
CA ILE A 400 13.99 16.30 -13.04
C ILE A 400 15.32 16.03 -13.74
N LYS A 401 16.09 15.03 -13.26
CA LYS A 401 17.41 14.69 -13.82
C LYS A 401 17.39 13.64 -14.91
N SER A 402 16.40 12.75 -14.88
CA SER A 402 16.30 11.65 -15.83
C SER A 402 14.85 11.26 -16.04
N ILE A 403 14.55 10.88 -17.29
CA ILE A 403 13.37 10.11 -17.66
C ILE A 403 13.78 8.64 -17.63
N GLN A 404 13.29 7.90 -16.64
CA GLN A 404 13.69 6.52 -16.38
C GLN A 404 13.11 5.54 -17.40
N PRO A 405 13.62 4.28 -17.45
CA PRO A 405 13.27 3.34 -18.51
C PRO A 405 11.77 3.14 -18.71
N SER A 406 11.36 3.08 -19.98
CA SER A 406 9.99 2.78 -20.41
C SER A 406 8.92 3.74 -19.84
N CYS A 407 9.28 4.96 -19.42
CA CYS A 407 8.37 5.90 -18.76
C CYS A 407 7.08 6.16 -19.56
N PHE A 408 7.20 6.32 -20.88
CA PHE A 408 6.11 6.59 -21.82
C PHE A 408 5.96 5.47 -22.88
N ILE A 409 6.39 4.24 -22.56
CA ILE A 409 6.17 3.12 -23.48
C ILE A 409 4.67 3.00 -23.81
N ASP A 410 4.36 2.85 -25.09
CA ASP A 410 2.99 2.74 -25.61
C ASP A 410 2.07 3.94 -25.30
N CYS A 411 2.64 5.14 -25.11
CA CYS A 411 1.87 6.38 -25.15
C CYS A 411 1.54 6.77 -26.60
N GLU A 412 0.77 5.92 -27.28
CA GLU A 412 0.55 5.96 -28.74
C GLU A 412 -0.07 7.28 -29.24
N SER A 413 -0.85 7.97 -28.41
CA SER A 413 -1.49 9.25 -28.76
C SER A 413 -0.67 10.50 -28.42
N LEU A 414 0.50 10.37 -27.80
CA LEU A 414 1.30 11.52 -27.36
C LEU A 414 1.85 12.25 -28.58
N LYS A 415 1.43 13.50 -28.80
CA LYS A 415 1.75 14.27 -30.02
C LYS A 415 3.02 15.09 -29.92
N CYS A 416 3.19 15.77 -28.79
CA CYS A 416 4.33 16.61 -28.52
C CYS A 416 4.74 16.52 -27.05
N ILE A 417 6.03 16.76 -26.80
CA ILE A 417 6.56 16.87 -25.45
C ILE A 417 7.78 17.80 -25.42
N ASP A 418 7.77 18.74 -24.48
CA ASP A 418 8.92 19.61 -24.20
C ASP A 418 9.71 19.06 -23.01
N ILE A 419 10.95 18.62 -23.24
CA ILE A 419 11.80 18.06 -22.20
C ILE A 419 12.37 19.21 -21.34
N PRO A 420 12.27 19.16 -19.99
CA PRO A 420 12.67 20.28 -19.14
C PRO A 420 14.20 20.36 -18.95
N GLU A 421 14.73 21.59 -18.81
CA GLU A 421 16.15 21.97 -18.62
C GLU A 421 16.94 21.20 -17.55
N GLY A 422 16.28 20.45 -16.66
CA GLY A 422 16.96 19.61 -15.68
C GLY A 422 17.50 18.28 -16.22
N VAL A 423 16.95 17.81 -17.35
CA VAL A 423 17.09 16.42 -17.81
C VAL A 423 18.46 16.22 -18.45
N ILE A 424 19.15 15.18 -17.99
CA ILE A 424 20.48 14.77 -18.46
C ILE A 424 20.38 13.46 -19.26
N ASP A 425 19.53 12.54 -18.80
CA ASP A 425 19.41 11.20 -19.39
C ASP A 425 17.95 10.88 -19.77
N ILE A 426 17.76 10.40 -20.99
CA ILE A 426 16.53 9.75 -21.44
C ILE A 426 16.84 8.27 -21.60
N SER A 427 16.39 7.47 -20.65
CA SER A 427 16.78 6.06 -20.52
C SER A 427 16.12 5.15 -21.59
N ASN A 428 16.43 3.85 -21.52
CA ASN A 428 15.95 2.84 -22.46
C ASN A 428 14.42 2.84 -22.60
N ASP A 429 13.93 2.64 -23.83
CA ASP A 429 12.52 2.50 -24.16
C ASP A 429 11.61 3.67 -23.74
N SER A 430 12.17 4.82 -23.35
CA SER A 430 11.42 5.90 -22.69
C SER A 430 10.20 6.38 -23.49
N PHE A 431 10.31 6.46 -24.82
CA PHE A 431 9.23 6.81 -25.75
C PHE A 431 8.98 5.69 -26.77
N LEU A 432 9.27 4.45 -26.40
CA LEU A 432 9.05 3.30 -27.29
C LEU A 432 7.57 3.19 -27.68
N ARG A 433 7.30 3.11 -28.99
CA ARG A 433 5.95 3.08 -29.59
C ARG A 433 5.08 4.29 -29.22
N CYS A 434 5.68 5.47 -29.01
CA CYS A 434 4.96 6.74 -29.08
C CYS A 434 4.64 7.09 -30.55
N THR A 435 3.72 6.34 -31.18
CA THR A 435 3.50 6.35 -32.63
C THR A 435 3.01 7.69 -33.18
N SER A 436 2.28 8.48 -32.38
CA SER A 436 1.81 9.83 -32.73
C SER A 436 2.77 10.96 -32.38
N LEU A 437 3.97 10.66 -31.82
CA LEU A 437 4.94 11.69 -31.45
C LEU A 437 5.53 12.36 -32.69
N SER A 438 5.05 13.56 -32.98
CA SER A 438 5.45 14.36 -34.13
C SER A 438 6.46 15.45 -33.81
N GLU A 439 6.48 15.92 -32.55
CA GLU A 439 7.35 17.01 -32.10
C GLU A 439 7.94 16.70 -30.73
N ILE A 440 9.24 16.87 -30.57
CA ILE A 440 9.92 16.77 -29.28
C ILE A 440 11.05 17.79 -29.22
N THR A 441 11.08 18.56 -28.13
CA THR A 441 12.14 19.55 -27.90
C THR A 441 13.02 19.10 -26.74
N PHE A 442 14.32 19.34 -26.85
CA PHE A 442 15.30 18.97 -25.83
C PHE A 442 16.05 20.18 -25.31
N PRO A 443 16.40 20.20 -24.01
CA PRO A 443 17.33 21.18 -23.48
C PRO A 443 18.77 20.78 -23.83
N TYR A 444 19.69 21.74 -23.72
CA TYR A 444 21.11 21.50 -23.96
C TYR A 444 21.74 20.55 -22.94
N THR A 445 21.10 20.32 -21.79
CA THR A 445 21.59 19.47 -20.69
C THR A 445 21.52 17.98 -20.98
N VAL A 446 20.79 17.55 -22.01
CA VAL A 446 20.68 16.13 -22.34
C VAL A 446 21.99 15.61 -22.94
N GLU A 447 22.53 14.55 -22.33
CA GLU A 447 23.81 13.94 -22.69
C GLU A 447 23.67 12.52 -23.26
N SER A 448 22.57 11.83 -22.97
CA SER A 448 22.37 10.43 -23.37
C SER A 448 20.93 10.08 -23.73
N PHE A 449 20.83 9.26 -24.78
CA PHE A 449 19.63 8.51 -25.15
C PHE A 449 19.89 7.02 -24.98
N GLY A 450 18.97 6.33 -24.30
CA GLY A 450 19.02 4.89 -24.08
C GLY A 450 18.67 4.06 -25.32
N VAL A 451 18.86 2.75 -25.19
CA VAL A 451 18.45 1.76 -26.20
C VAL A 451 16.96 1.91 -26.50
N GLN A 452 16.59 1.93 -27.78
CA GLN A 452 15.19 2.00 -28.23
C GLN A 452 14.38 3.19 -27.68
N SER A 453 15.05 4.26 -27.21
CA SER A 453 14.38 5.40 -26.56
C SER A 453 13.29 6.06 -27.41
N PHE A 454 13.41 6.07 -28.73
CA PHE A 454 12.42 6.57 -29.69
C PHE A 454 11.99 5.51 -30.73
N TYR A 455 12.13 4.22 -30.41
CA TYR A 455 11.74 3.13 -31.30
C TYR A 455 10.26 3.23 -31.72
N CYS A 456 9.95 3.11 -33.00
CA CYS A 456 8.59 3.24 -33.56
C CYS A 456 7.89 4.59 -33.30
N CYS A 457 8.61 5.72 -33.25
CA CYS A 457 7.98 7.04 -33.34
C CYS A 457 7.57 7.33 -34.79
N LEU A 458 6.44 6.75 -35.23
CA LEU A 458 6.07 6.64 -36.64
C LEU A 458 5.81 7.98 -37.34
N THR A 459 5.43 9.02 -36.60
CA THR A 459 5.02 10.33 -37.14
C THR A 459 6.10 11.41 -37.03
N LEU A 460 7.16 11.19 -36.26
CA LEU A 460 8.27 12.12 -36.08
C LEU A 460 8.92 12.45 -37.44
N GLU A 461 8.81 13.70 -37.88
CA GLU A 461 9.29 14.13 -39.21
C GLU A 461 10.74 14.63 -39.17
N SER A 462 11.09 15.40 -38.14
CA SER A 462 12.43 15.95 -37.96
C SER A 462 12.83 15.95 -36.49
N ILE A 463 14.12 15.86 -36.21
CA ILE A 463 14.65 15.95 -34.84
C ILE A 463 15.96 16.73 -34.77
N GLU A 464 16.03 17.66 -33.83
CA GLU A 464 17.26 18.34 -33.43
C GLU A 464 17.87 17.61 -32.22
N LEU A 465 19.02 16.95 -32.42
CA LEU A 465 19.68 16.22 -31.34
C LEU A 465 20.44 17.19 -30.41
N PRO A 466 20.38 16.98 -29.08
CA PRO A 466 21.13 17.80 -28.12
C PRO A 466 22.64 17.83 -28.40
N LYS A 467 23.25 19.01 -28.26
CA LYS A 467 24.67 19.28 -28.57
C LYS A 467 25.66 18.40 -27.80
N ASN A 468 25.27 17.90 -26.63
CA ASN A 468 26.13 17.12 -25.73
C ASN A 468 26.05 15.60 -25.96
N ILE A 469 25.20 15.12 -26.86
CA ILE A 469 25.14 13.70 -27.19
C ILE A 469 26.42 13.23 -27.87
N LYS A 470 27.08 12.25 -27.24
CA LYS A 470 28.32 11.64 -27.76
C LYS A 470 28.09 10.35 -28.55
N LYS A 471 27.02 9.63 -28.24
CA LYS A 471 26.71 8.31 -28.81
C LYS A 471 25.21 8.14 -28.93
N LEU A 472 24.76 7.62 -30.07
CA LEU A 472 23.40 7.10 -30.23
C LEU A 472 23.42 5.59 -29.99
N GLN A 473 22.54 5.11 -29.11
CA GLN A 473 22.48 3.71 -28.70
C GLN A 473 21.75 2.83 -29.72
N VAL A 474 21.71 1.52 -29.44
CA VAL A 474 21.04 0.51 -30.27
C VAL A 474 19.58 0.88 -30.50
N SER A 475 19.16 0.85 -31.77
CA SER A 475 17.77 1.04 -32.21
C SER A 475 17.10 2.34 -31.71
N CYS A 476 17.89 3.38 -31.39
CA CYS A 476 17.40 4.62 -30.79
C CYS A 476 16.20 5.22 -31.54
N PHE A 477 16.26 5.23 -32.88
CA PHE A 477 15.23 5.76 -33.78
C PHE A 477 14.75 4.70 -34.78
N GLU A 478 14.92 3.41 -34.48
CA GLU A 478 14.49 2.35 -35.40
C GLU A 478 12.98 2.45 -35.68
N ASN A 479 12.63 2.26 -36.95
CA ASN A 479 11.27 2.32 -37.47
C ASN A 479 10.57 3.68 -37.27
N CYS A 480 11.32 4.79 -37.15
CA CYS A 480 10.78 6.16 -37.26
C CYS A 480 10.48 6.48 -38.74
N ARG A 481 9.42 5.89 -39.29
CA ARG A 481 9.18 5.85 -40.75
C ARG A 481 8.98 7.22 -41.39
N ASN A 482 8.48 8.22 -40.66
CA ASN A 482 8.29 9.57 -41.18
C ASN A 482 9.52 10.48 -41.02
N LEU A 483 10.56 10.01 -40.32
CA LEU A 483 11.75 10.81 -40.04
C LEU A 483 12.51 11.07 -41.35
N SER A 484 12.50 12.32 -41.80
CA SER A 484 13.10 12.76 -43.05
C SER A 484 14.43 13.48 -42.82
N VAL A 485 14.57 14.17 -41.69
CA VAL A 485 15.73 14.99 -41.34
C VAL A 485 16.18 14.76 -39.89
N VAL A 486 17.50 14.61 -39.70
CA VAL A 486 18.13 14.52 -38.37
C VAL A 486 19.27 15.55 -38.32
N HIS A 487 19.21 16.47 -37.37
CA HIS A 487 20.31 17.40 -37.12
C HIS A 487 21.25 16.82 -36.07
N PHE A 488 22.41 16.33 -36.52
CA PHE A 488 23.41 15.68 -35.66
C PHE A 488 24.27 16.70 -34.89
N PRO A 489 24.70 16.37 -33.66
CA PRO A 489 25.58 17.23 -32.89
C PRO A 489 27.05 16.99 -33.28
N GLN A 490 27.87 18.03 -33.23
CA GLN A 490 29.29 17.97 -33.64
C GLN A 490 30.13 16.97 -32.82
N ASN A 491 29.75 16.72 -31.57
CA ASN A 491 30.49 15.83 -30.65
C ASN A 491 30.09 14.35 -30.80
N LEU A 492 29.25 14.01 -31.77
CA LEU A 492 28.79 12.64 -31.98
C LEU A 492 29.94 11.76 -32.50
N THR A 493 30.28 10.72 -31.74
CA THR A 493 31.38 9.80 -32.05
C THR A 493 30.91 8.42 -32.52
N MET A 494 29.64 8.07 -32.27
CA MET A 494 29.13 6.74 -32.55
C MET A 494 27.64 6.76 -32.89
N ILE A 495 27.29 6.04 -33.96
CA ILE A 495 25.91 5.67 -34.29
C ILE A 495 25.77 4.18 -34.01
N GLY A 496 24.84 3.80 -33.14
CA GLY A 496 24.67 2.42 -32.67
C GLY A 496 24.06 1.47 -33.70
N THR A 497 24.04 0.18 -33.36
CA THR A 497 23.39 -0.88 -34.14
C THR A 497 21.92 -0.55 -34.40
N GLN A 498 21.44 -0.72 -35.62
CA GLN A 498 20.04 -0.48 -36.02
C GLN A 498 19.49 0.93 -35.70
N CYS A 499 20.35 1.91 -35.39
CA CYS A 499 19.93 3.19 -34.82
C CYS A 499 18.83 3.91 -35.62
N PHE A 500 18.92 3.90 -36.95
CA PHE A 500 17.95 4.46 -37.89
C PHE A 500 17.40 3.39 -38.86
N ALA A 501 17.45 2.11 -38.48
CA ALA A 501 16.94 1.04 -39.34
C ALA A 501 15.45 1.26 -39.61
N SER A 502 15.01 1.05 -40.85
CA SER A 502 13.64 1.28 -41.32
C SER A 502 13.14 2.73 -41.17
N CYS A 503 14.02 3.72 -41.10
CA CYS A 503 13.67 5.14 -41.31
C CYS A 503 13.49 5.41 -42.82
N VAL A 504 12.40 4.87 -43.38
CA VAL A 504 12.18 4.82 -44.84
C VAL A 504 12.17 6.19 -45.52
N ASN A 505 11.80 7.26 -44.81
CA ASN A 505 11.77 8.62 -45.34
C ASN A 505 13.06 9.43 -45.14
N LEU A 506 14.08 8.90 -44.48
CA LEU A 506 15.33 9.64 -44.21
C LEU A 506 16.05 9.96 -45.53
N GLU A 507 16.16 11.24 -45.89
CA GLU A 507 16.59 11.63 -47.25
C GLU A 507 18.10 11.79 -47.38
N LYS A 508 18.72 12.38 -46.34
CA LYS A 508 20.14 12.72 -46.28
C LYS A 508 20.66 12.62 -44.85
N VAL A 509 21.94 12.29 -44.74
CA VAL A 509 22.68 12.28 -43.47
C VAL A 509 23.95 13.10 -43.67
N GLU A 510 24.04 14.23 -42.98
CA GLU A 510 25.17 15.17 -43.00
C GLU A 510 25.49 15.66 -41.57
N GLY A 511 26.60 16.37 -41.39
CA GLY A 511 27.02 16.88 -40.07
C GLY A 511 27.49 15.79 -39.10
N ILE A 512 27.96 14.66 -39.64
CA ILE A 512 28.49 13.51 -38.88
C ILE A 512 30.03 13.42 -38.93
N ASP A 513 30.72 14.56 -39.03
CA ASP A 513 32.19 14.62 -39.22
C ASP A 513 33.00 14.00 -38.08
N GLY A 514 32.45 14.04 -36.87
CA GLY A 514 33.05 13.46 -35.66
C GLY A 514 32.81 11.96 -35.49
N VAL A 515 31.95 11.34 -36.31
CA VAL A 515 31.56 9.93 -36.13
C VAL A 515 32.74 9.01 -36.47
N VAL A 516 33.13 8.20 -35.49
CA VAL A 516 34.24 7.23 -35.58
C VAL A 516 33.73 5.85 -35.99
N ILE A 517 32.56 5.46 -35.47
CA ILE A 517 31.98 4.12 -35.64
C ILE A 517 30.50 4.22 -36.00
N VAL A 518 30.11 3.51 -37.05
CA VAL A 518 28.71 3.26 -37.40
C VAL A 518 28.41 1.78 -37.19
N GLY A 519 27.43 1.47 -36.35
CA GLY A 519 27.09 0.11 -35.96
C GLY A 519 26.44 -0.71 -37.08
N PRO A 520 26.37 -2.04 -36.91
CA PRO A 520 25.63 -2.92 -37.83
C PRO A 520 24.19 -2.45 -38.07
N PHE A 521 23.70 -2.59 -39.30
CA PHE A 521 22.32 -2.26 -39.69
C PHE A 521 21.88 -0.81 -39.42
N ALA A 522 22.80 0.12 -39.11
CA ALA A 522 22.45 1.45 -38.58
C ALA A 522 21.47 2.24 -39.47
N PHE A 523 21.57 2.10 -40.79
CA PHE A 523 20.69 2.74 -41.78
C PHE A 523 20.00 1.71 -42.69
N GLN A 524 19.84 0.46 -42.24
CA GLN A 524 19.18 -0.59 -43.03
C GLN A 524 17.76 -0.11 -43.42
N LYS A 525 17.34 -0.30 -44.68
CA LYS A 525 16.03 0.11 -45.19
C LYS A 525 15.73 1.61 -45.06
N CYS A 526 16.74 2.48 -45.07
CA CYS A 526 16.55 3.92 -45.29
C CYS A 526 16.30 4.17 -46.79
N GLU A 527 15.10 3.82 -47.27
CA GLU A 527 14.80 3.74 -48.69
C GLU A 527 14.95 5.06 -49.45
N LYS A 528 14.64 6.21 -48.83
CA LYS A 528 14.85 7.54 -49.43
C LYS A 528 16.26 8.10 -49.32
N LEU A 529 17.16 7.44 -48.57
CA LEU A 529 18.51 7.95 -48.34
C LEU A 529 19.26 7.97 -49.68
N SER A 530 19.56 9.17 -50.15
CA SER A 530 20.17 9.40 -51.46
C SER A 530 21.68 9.62 -51.39
N SER A 531 22.14 10.20 -50.28
CA SER A 531 23.53 10.60 -50.07
C SER A 531 23.88 10.51 -48.59
N ILE A 532 25.10 10.06 -48.30
CA ILE A 532 25.73 10.15 -46.98
C ILE A 532 27.19 10.58 -47.13
N ILE A 533 27.62 11.53 -46.29
CA ILE A 533 28.97 12.09 -46.30
C ILE A 533 29.56 11.93 -44.89
N PHE A 534 30.64 11.16 -44.79
CA PHE A 534 31.39 10.98 -43.55
C PHE A 534 32.62 11.87 -43.51
N GLY A 535 32.93 12.44 -42.35
CA GLY A 535 34.17 13.19 -42.14
C GLY A 535 35.37 12.29 -41.82
N ASN A 536 36.55 12.92 -41.69
CA ASN A 536 37.85 12.25 -41.55
C ASN A 536 38.02 11.38 -40.29
N SER A 537 37.11 11.49 -39.33
CA SER A 537 37.16 10.73 -38.07
C SER A 537 36.75 9.26 -38.23
N LEU A 538 36.03 8.92 -39.30
CA LEU A 538 35.45 7.59 -39.50
C LEU A 538 36.52 6.50 -39.58
N LYS A 539 36.33 5.42 -38.81
CA LYS A 539 37.21 4.23 -38.82
C LYS A 539 36.50 2.95 -39.24
N SER A 540 35.22 2.78 -38.87
CA SER A 540 34.50 1.52 -39.05
C SER A 540 33.03 1.71 -39.39
N ILE A 541 32.55 0.94 -40.37
CA ILE A 541 31.14 0.79 -40.73
C ILE A 541 30.72 -0.66 -40.53
N GLY A 542 29.66 -0.91 -39.78
CA GLY A 542 29.16 -2.24 -39.46
C GLY A 542 28.53 -3.00 -40.63
N GLU A 543 28.28 -4.29 -40.42
CA GLU A 543 27.62 -5.14 -41.41
C GLU A 543 26.20 -4.66 -41.75
N ARG A 544 25.80 -4.82 -43.01
CA ARG A 544 24.45 -4.48 -43.51
C ARG A 544 23.99 -3.05 -43.19
N CYS A 545 24.94 -2.14 -42.94
CA CYS A 545 24.66 -0.77 -42.50
C CYS A 545 23.70 -0.02 -43.44
N PHE A 546 23.81 -0.22 -44.75
CA PHE A 546 22.95 0.37 -45.77
C PHE A 546 22.20 -0.70 -46.59
N GLU A 547 21.98 -1.89 -46.01
CA GLU A 547 21.20 -2.93 -46.68
C GLU A 547 19.81 -2.38 -47.04
N GLU A 548 19.38 -2.54 -48.29
CA GLU A 548 18.11 -2.03 -48.84
C GLU A 548 17.95 -0.50 -48.84
N CYS A 549 19.05 0.27 -48.81
CA CYS A 549 19.01 1.71 -49.15
C CYS A 549 18.89 1.91 -50.67
N ILE A 550 17.70 1.64 -51.21
CA ILE A 550 17.45 1.54 -52.65
C ILE A 550 17.73 2.83 -53.44
N ASN A 551 17.61 4.01 -52.81
CA ASN A 551 17.89 5.29 -53.47
C ASN A 551 19.32 5.82 -53.27
N LEU A 552 20.17 5.09 -52.54
CA LEU A 552 21.53 5.54 -52.22
C LEU A 552 22.38 5.62 -53.49
N GLN A 553 22.86 6.83 -53.79
CA GLN A 553 23.63 7.14 -54.99
C GLN A 553 25.05 7.56 -54.68
N HIS A 554 25.26 8.21 -53.54
CA HIS A 554 26.54 8.78 -53.15
C HIS A 554 26.89 8.41 -51.70
N VAL A 555 28.11 7.89 -51.52
CA VAL A 555 28.70 7.58 -50.21
C VAL A 555 30.13 8.10 -50.24
N GLU A 556 30.42 9.07 -49.38
CA GLU A 556 31.76 9.63 -49.23
C GLU A 556 32.36 9.17 -47.90
N MET A 557 33.57 8.61 -47.96
CA MET A 557 34.31 8.05 -46.83
C MET A 557 35.77 8.48 -46.90
N PRO A 558 36.43 8.76 -45.76
CA PRO A 558 37.84 9.13 -45.73
C PRO A 558 38.76 7.92 -45.98
N ASP A 559 40.01 8.17 -46.36
CA ASP A 559 40.97 7.12 -46.70
C ASP A 559 41.42 6.30 -45.46
N GLU A 560 41.18 6.82 -44.26
CA GLU A 560 41.53 6.20 -42.98
C GLU A 560 40.55 5.10 -42.50
N VAL A 561 39.46 4.83 -43.24
CA VAL A 561 38.54 3.73 -42.90
C VAL A 561 39.27 2.39 -43.08
N THR A 562 39.28 1.57 -42.02
CA THR A 562 39.95 0.26 -42.02
C THR A 562 38.97 -0.91 -42.04
N HIS A 563 37.69 -0.67 -41.73
CA HIS A 563 36.68 -1.71 -41.66
C HIS A 563 35.34 -1.30 -42.28
N ILE A 564 34.84 -2.13 -43.21
CA ILE A 564 33.47 -2.08 -43.72
C ILE A 564 32.90 -3.50 -43.62
N GLY A 565 31.78 -3.65 -42.91
CA GLY A 565 31.20 -4.94 -42.59
C GLY A 565 30.54 -5.66 -43.77
N TYR A 566 30.25 -6.95 -43.57
CA TYR A 566 29.61 -7.82 -44.56
C TYR A 566 28.26 -7.26 -45.03
N ASN A 567 27.96 -7.35 -46.33
CA ASN A 567 26.72 -6.90 -46.98
C ASN A 567 26.34 -5.44 -46.69
N CYS A 568 27.32 -4.57 -46.36
CA CYS A 568 27.08 -3.17 -46.04
C CYS A 568 26.18 -2.45 -47.05
N PHE A 569 26.33 -2.73 -48.34
CA PHE A 569 25.58 -2.11 -49.43
C PHE A 569 24.68 -3.11 -50.18
N LEU A 570 24.27 -4.20 -49.53
CA LEU A 570 23.38 -5.19 -50.14
C LEU A 570 22.07 -4.51 -50.59
N ASN A 571 21.64 -4.77 -51.83
CA ASN A 571 20.44 -4.18 -52.43
C ASN A 571 20.44 -2.63 -52.55
N CYS A 572 21.61 -1.97 -52.49
CA CYS A 572 21.77 -0.56 -52.89
C CYS A 572 21.72 -0.41 -54.42
N THR A 573 20.51 -0.45 -55.00
CA THR A 573 20.34 -0.57 -56.46
C THR A 573 20.85 0.63 -57.26
N LYS A 574 20.69 1.86 -56.73
CA LYS A 574 21.16 3.10 -57.37
C LYS A 574 22.63 3.47 -57.12
N LEU A 575 23.34 2.73 -56.27
CA LEU A 575 24.76 2.95 -56.02
C LEU A 575 25.56 2.40 -57.21
N LYS A 576 26.12 3.31 -58.02
CA LYS A 576 26.84 2.99 -59.27
C LYS A 576 28.36 3.00 -59.12
N LYS A 577 28.89 3.83 -58.22
CA LYS A 577 30.32 3.98 -57.96
C LYS A 577 30.53 4.13 -56.45
N LEU A 578 31.57 3.51 -55.94
CA LEU A 578 31.96 3.61 -54.54
C LEU A 578 33.50 3.64 -54.46
N LYS A 579 34.06 4.71 -53.88
CA LYS A 579 35.50 4.75 -53.57
C LYS A 579 35.72 3.94 -52.30
N ILE A 580 36.47 2.84 -52.41
CA ILE A 580 36.85 2.01 -51.25
C ILE A 580 38.20 2.49 -50.72
N PRO A 581 38.31 2.86 -49.44
CA PRO A 581 39.58 3.22 -48.81
C PRO A 581 40.60 2.07 -48.85
N SER A 582 41.88 2.40 -49.03
CA SER A 582 42.96 1.41 -49.22
C SER A 582 43.18 0.51 -47.99
N GLY A 583 42.74 0.94 -46.81
CA GLY A 583 42.81 0.16 -45.57
C GLY A 583 41.79 -0.99 -45.48
N VAL A 584 40.81 -1.08 -46.39
CA VAL A 584 39.74 -2.09 -46.34
C VAL A 584 40.18 -3.40 -47.00
N GLN A 585 40.33 -4.47 -46.19
CA GLN A 585 40.88 -5.74 -46.66
C GLN A 585 39.88 -6.67 -47.38
N ASN A 586 38.57 -6.59 -47.07
CA ASN A 586 37.56 -7.52 -47.56
C ASN A 586 36.47 -6.81 -48.38
N ILE A 587 36.66 -6.73 -49.70
CA ILE A 587 35.76 -5.99 -50.61
C ILE A 587 34.64 -6.87 -51.18
N ASN A 588 34.92 -8.17 -51.41
CA ASN A 588 33.99 -9.10 -52.09
C ASN A 588 32.69 -9.37 -51.31
N CYS A 589 32.65 -9.01 -50.03
CA CYS A 589 31.47 -9.21 -49.19
C CYS A 589 30.56 -7.99 -49.10
N LEU A 590 30.90 -6.85 -49.72
CA LEU A 590 30.18 -5.59 -49.46
C LEU A 590 28.79 -5.51 -50.12
N PHE A 591 28.58 -6.19 -51.25
CA PHE A 591 27.37 -6.06 -52.09
C PHE A 591 26.51 -7.34 -52.16
N GLY A 592 26.87 -8.42 -51.46
CA GLY A 592 26.26 -9.74 -51.63
C GLY A 592 26.75 -10.49 -52.87
N LYS A 593 26.21 -11.69 -53.14
CA LYS A 593 26.64 -12.61 -54.24
C LYS A 593 26.34 -12.13 -55.67
N LYS A 594 26.21 -10.82 -55.92
CA LYS A 594 26.09 -10.27 -57.27
C LYS A 594 27.25 -9.32 -57.54
N GLU A 595 28.13 -9.76 -58.44
CA GLU A 595 29.18 -8.99 -59.07
C GLU A 595 28.58 -7.68 -59.63
N LYS A 596 29.11 -6.55 -59.19
CA LYS A 596 28.89 -5.22 -59.78
C LYS A 596 30.25 -4.62 -60.09
#